data_AF-A0A919M7C3-F1
#
_entry.id   AF-A0A919M7C3-F1
#
_cell.length_a   1.000
_cell.length_b   1.000
_cell.length_c   1.000
_cell.angle_alpha   90.00
_cell.angle_beta   90.00
_cell.angle_gamma   90.00
#
_symmetry.space_group_name_H-M   'P 1'
#
loop_
_entity.id
_entity.type
_entity.pdbx_description
1 polymer ?
#
loop_
_entity_poly.entity_id
_entity_poly.type
_entity_poly.pdbx_seq_one_letter_code
_entity_poly.pdbx_strand_id
1 'polypeptide(L)'
;MVGTVERIWRYPVKSTGGEMVDEAAVDLRGLAGDRLYAVRDAERCVMTNEAQQDLPHSPLILRAVARAHDMRLDALATVAQPGRVRVGDTVELT
;
A
#
# COMPACT_ATOMS: atom_id res chain seq x y z
N MET A 1 1.59 -3.02 21.78
CA MET A 1 0.50 -3.06 20.79
C MET A 1 0.14 -1.65 20.31
N VAL A 2 0.26 -1.40 19.01
CA VAL A 2 -0.20 -0.17 18.33
C VAL A 2 -1.34 -0.41 17.33
N GLY A 3 -1.69 -1.67 17.07
CA GLY A 3 -2.84 -2.03 16.27
C GLY A 3 -2.86 -3.51 15.91
N THR A 4 -3.73 -3.84 14.96
CA THR A 4 -3.91 -5.18 14.39
C THR A 4 -3.95 -5.06 12.87
N VAL A 5 -3.40 -6.03 12.15
CA VAL A 5 -3.49 -6.08 10.69
C VAL A 5 -4.95 -6.34 10.29
N GLU A 6 -5.64 -5.31 9.81
CA GLU A 6 -7.04 -5.44 9.38
C GLU A 6 -7.15 -6.12 8.01
N ARG A 7 -6.31 -5.71 7.05
CA ARG A 7 -6.33 -6.17 5.66
C ARG A 7 -4.92 -6.15 5.09
N ILE A 8 -4.61 -7.12 4.24
CA ILE A 8 -3.36 -7.14 3.46
C ILE A 8 -3.72 -6.95 1.99
N TRP A 9 -3.13 -5.93 1.38
CA TRP A 9 -3.26 -5.65 -0.04
C TRP A 9 -1.96 -5.98 -0.76
N ARG A 10 -2.05 -6.74 -1.84
CA ARG A 10 -0.94 -7.04 -2.75
C ARG A 10 -1.21 -6.40 -4.11
N TYR A 11 -0.22 -5.75 -4.68
CA TYR A 11 -0.30 -5.06 -5.98
C TYR A 11 0.75 -5.65 -6.93
N PRO A 12 0.48 -6.78 -7.60
CA PRO A 12 1.46 -7.43 -8.48
C PRO A 12 1.96 -6.52 -9.62
N VAL A 13 1.13 -5.59 -10.07
CA VAL A 13 1.49 -4.58 -11.07
C VAL A 13 1.35 -3.18 -10.47
N LYS A 14 2.42 -2.38 -10.55
CA LYS A 14 2.45 -0.98 -10.09
C LYS A 14 1.27 -0.20 -10.69
N SER A 15 0.64 0.63 -9.87
CA SER A 15 -0.39 1.59 -10.32
C SER A 15 -1.67 0.93 -10.89
N THR A 16 -1.90 -0.35 -10.60
CA THR A 16 -3.13 -1.08 -10.96
C THR A 16 -3.94 -1.46 -9.72
N GLY A 17 -5.14 -2.00 -9.91
CA GLY A 17 -5.94 -2.55 -8.81
C GLY A 17 -5.21 -3.69 -8.10
N GLY A 18 -5.19 -3.64 -6.77
CA GLY A 18 -4.61 -4.70 -5.93
C GLY A 18 -5.61 -5.81 -5.62
N GLU A 19 -5.09 -6.89 -5.05
CA GLU A 19 -5.87 -7.99 -4.50
C GLU A 19 -5.78 -7.98 -2.97
N MET A 20 -6.87 -8.35 -2.30
CA MET A 20 -6.87 -8.62 -0.87
C MET A 20 -6.48 -10.08 -0.62
N VAL A 21 -5.59 -10.30 0.34
CA VAL A 21 -5.16 -11.64 0.77
C VAL A 21 -5.23 -11.76 2.30
N ASP A 22 -5.50 -12.97 2.79
CA ASP A 22 -5.57 -13.23 4.24
C ASP A 22 -4.19 -13.46 4.87
N GLU A 23 -3.23 -13.92 4.08
CA GLU A 23 -1.84 -14.09 4.49
C GLU A 23 -0.85 -13.85 3.35
N ALA A 24 0.36 -13.44 3.71
CA ALA A 24 1.44 -13.23 2.76
C ALA A 24 2.81 -13.55 3.37
N ALA A 25 3.69 -14.12 2.55
CA ALA A 25 5.10 -14.22 2.89
C ALA A 25 5.78 -12.86 2.68
N VAL A 26 6.73 -12.54 3.54
CA VAL A 26 7.54 -11.31 3.48
C VAL A 26 9.01 -11.73 3.44
N ASP A 27 9.72 -11.32 2.39
CA ASP A 27 11.17 -11.49 2.27
C ASP A 27 11.89 -10.14 2.47
N LEU A 28 13.22 -10.12 2.41
CA LEU A 28 14.01 -8.90 2.64
C LEU A 28 13.69 -7.76 1.64
N ARG A 29 13.04 -8.06 0.51
CA ARG A 29 12.61 -7.09 -0.50
C ARG A 29 11.17 -6.61 -0.28
N GLY A 30 10.44 -7.20 0.68
CA GLY A 30 9.07 -6.84 1.01
C GLY A 30 8.08 -7.99 0.84
N LEU A 31 6.82 -7.63 0.62
CA LEU A 31 5.71 -8.58 0.47
C LEU A 31 5.88 -9.41 -0.80
N ALA A 32 5.88 -10.74 -0.68
CA ALA A 32 6.07 -11.63 -1.82
C ALA A 32 4.94 -11.46 -2.85
N GLY A 33 5.32 -11.25 -4.11
CA GLY A 33 4.39 -11.02 -5.21
C GLY A 33 3.88 -9.58 -5.34
N ASP A 34 4.31 -8.66 -4.47
CA ASP A 34 4.01 -7.24 -4.61
C ASP A 34 4.97 -6.56 -5.60
N ARG A 35 4.43 -5.63 -6.41
CA ARG A 35 5.14 -4.76 -7.36
C ARG A 35 6.11 -5.50 -8.32
N LEU A 36 5.76 -6.71 -8.74
CA LEU A 36 6.56 -7.51 -9.67
C LEU A 36 6.67 -6.87 -11.06
N TYR A 37 5.66 -6.12 -11.49
CA TYR A 37 5.56 -5.55 -12.82
C TYR A 37 5.24 -4.05 -12.77
N ALA A 38 5.58 -3.35 -13.85
CA ALA A 38 5.14 -1.98 -14.08
C ALA A 38 4.82 -1.80 -15.56
N VAL A 39 3.63 -1.24 -15.85
CA VAL A 39 3.30 -0.79 -17.20
C VAL A 39 4.01 0.55 -17.43
N ARG A 40 4.82 0.64 -18.50
CA ARG A 40 5.47 1.88 -18.93
C ARG A 40 4.80 2.35 -20.21
N ASP A 41 4.06 3.45 -20.10
CA ASP A 41 3.77 4.34 -21.23
C ASP A 41 4.56 5.66 -21.03
N ALA A 42 4.79 6.42 -22.10
CA ALA A 42 5.76 7.52 -22.19
C ALA A 42 5.41 8.78 -21.36
N GLU A 43 4.26 8.83 -20.70
CA GLU A 43 3.85 9.96 -19.86
C GLU A 43 3.70 9.55 -18.39
N ARG A 44 4.27 10.34 -17.47
CA ARG A 44 4.08 10.14 -16.02
C ARG A 44 2.82 10.86 -15.54
N CYS A 45 1.98 10.19 -14.72
CA CYS A 45 0.73 10.76 -14.20
C CYS A 45 0.67 10.89 -12.66
N VAL A 46 -0.19 11.81 -12.18
CA VAL A 46 -0.59 12.17 -10.81
C VAL A 46 -1.46 11.07 -10.17
N MET A 47 -0.87 9.88 -10.02
CA MET A 47 -1.57 8.63 -9.65
C MET A 47 -2.46 8.70 -8.39
N THR A 48 -2.22 9.63 -7.46
CA THR A 48 -3.03 9.79 -6.24
C THR A 48 -4.40 10.44 -6.48
N ASN A 49 -4.63 11.06 -7.65
CA ASN A 49 -5.90 11.70 -7.97
C ASN A 49 -6.87 10.79 -8.75
N GLU A 50 -6.37 9.68 -9.31
CA GLU A 50 -7.17 8.76 -10.12
C GLU A 50 -8.29 8.09 -9.32
N ALA A 51 -9.34 7.67 -10.03
CA ALA A 51 -10.46 6.96 -9.42
C ALA A 51 -9.98 5.70 -8.68
N GLN A 52 -10.47 5.50 -7.46
CA GLN A 52 -10.10 4.38 -6.60
C GLN A 52 -11.35 3.55 -6.30
N GLN A 53 -11.43 2.33 -6.84
CA GLN A 53 -12.57 1.42 -6.67
C GLN A 53 -13.92 2.17 -6.81
N ASP A 54 -14.69 2.30 -5.73
CA ASP A 54 -16.01 2.92 -5.71
C ASP A 54 -15.98 4.47 -5.63
N LEU A 55 -14.80 5.07 -5.60
CA LEU A 55 -14.60 6.51 -5.49
C LEU A 55 -14.21 7.13 -6.85
N PRO A 56 -14.91 8.18 -7.30
CA PRO A 56 -14.56 8.87 -8.54
C PRO A 56 -13.24 9.63 -8.38
N HIS A 57 -12.61 9.98 -9.51
CA HIS A 57 -11.47 10.89 -9.55
C HIS A 57 -11.77 12.16 -8.74
N SER A 58 -10.86 12.53 -7.84
CA SER A 58 -11.03 13.73 -7.01
C SER A 58 -9.69 14.43 -6.74
N PRO A 59 -9.47 15.62 -7.32
CA PRO A 59 -8.26 16.41 -7.06
C PRO A 59 -8.21 16.98 -5.63
N LEU A 60 -9.27 16.77 -4.84
CA LEU A 60 -9.33 17.19 -3.44
C LEU A 60 -8.63 16.21 -2.50
N ILE A 61 -8.41 14.94 -2.90
CA ILE A 61 -7.76 13.94 -2.05
C ILE A 61 -6.37 14.40 -1.65
N LEU A 62 -5.53 14.79 -2.62
CA LEU A 62 -4.18 15.27 -2.32
C LEU A 62 -4.19 16.54 -1.46
N ARG A 63 -5.16 17.44 -1.67
CA ARG A 63 -5.34 18.65 -0.85
C ARG A 63 -5.73 18.32 0.58
N ALA A 64 -6.57 17.30 0.79
CA ALA A 64 -6.95 16.84 2.12
C ALA A 64 -5.76 16.24 2.86
N VAL A 65 -4.98 15.37 2.21
CA VAL A 65 -3.75 14.80 2.78
C VAL A 65 -2.75 15.91 3.14
N ALA A 66 -2.57 16.90 2.26
CA ALA A 66 -1.70 18.05 2.52
C ALA A 66 -2.12 18.82 3.78
N ARG A 67 -3.42 19.11 3.93
CA ARG A 67 -3.95 19.92 5.04
C ARG A 67 -4.03 19.17 6.35
N ALA A 68 -4.41 17.90 6.33
CA ALA A 68 -4.71 17.13 7.54
C ALA A 68 -3.51 16.31 8.03
N HIS A 69 -2.61 15.92 7.14
CA HIS A 69 -1.58 14.93 7.43
C HIS A 69 -0.19 15.30 6.91
N ASP A 70 0.06 16.58 6.60
CA ASP A 70 1.36 17.08 6.13
C ASP A 70 1.93 16.26 4.96
N MET A 71 1.07 15.96 3.98
CA MET A 71 1.41 15.14 2.81
C MET A 71 1.75 13.66 3.11
N ARG A 72 1.46 13.15 4.31
CA ARG A 72 1.70 11.76 4.72
C ARG A 72 0.40 10.97 4.75
N LEU A 73 0.34 9.85 4.01
CA LEU A 73 -0.80 8.92 4.04
C LEU A 73 -0.36 7.47 4.23
N ASP A 74 0.92 7.24 4.54
CA ASP A 74 1.52 5.92 4.69
C ASP A 74 2.50 5.84 5.86
N ALA A 75 2.82 4.60 6.21
CA ALA A 75 3.95 4.25 7.05
C ALA A 75 4.86 3.32 6.24
N LEU A 76 6.13 3.69 6.10
CA LEU A 76 7.13 2.90 5.39
C LEU A 76 7.96 2.11 6.38
N ALA A 77 8.26 0.86 6.04
CA ALA A 77 9.09 -0.03 6.85
C ALA A 77 10.04 -0.85 5.95
N THR A 78 11.17 -1.26 6.53
CA THR A 78 12.08 -2.25 5.92
C THR A 78 11.92 -3.57 6.66
N VAL A 79 11.99 -4.68 5.92
CA VAL A 79 11.91 -6.01 6.51
C VAL A 79 13.23 -6.33 7.21
N ALA A 80 13.21 -6.31 8.55
CA ALA A 80 14.35 -6.70 9.36
C ALA A 80 14.55 -8.22 9.38
N GLN A 81 13.45 -8.98 9.41
CA GLN A 81 13.44 -10.44 9.43
C GLN A 81 12.33 -10.97 8.51
N PRO A 82 12.65 -11.86 7.56
CA PRO A 82 11.65 -12.52 6.74
C PRO A 82 10.67 -13.34 7.59
N GLY A 83 9.43 -13.44 7.13
CA GLY A 83 8.39 -14.11 7.88
C GLY A 83 7.07 -14.19 7.14
N ARG A 84 6.00 -14.47 7.88
CA ARG A 84 4.63 -14.49 7.36
C ARG A 84 3.82 -13.49 8.16
N VAL A 85 2.99 -12.73 7.45
CA VAL A 85 2.02 -11.80 8.02
C VAL A 85 0.63 -12.28 7.67
N ARG A 86 -0.29 -12.18 8.63
CA ARG A 86 -1.70 -12.55 8.49
C ARG A 86 -2.61 -11.42 8.94
N VAL A 87 -3.80 -11.38 8.37
CA VAL A 87 -4.90 -10.58 8.95
C VAL A 87 -5.13 -11.06 10.38
N GLY A 88 -5.25 -10.11 11.31
CA GLY A 88 -5.35 -10.37 12.74
C GLY A 88 -4.03 -10.36 13.49
N ASP A 89 -2.88 -10.30 12.82
CA ASP A 89 -1.58 -10.17 13.51
C ASP A 89 -1.50 -8.86 14.29
N THR A 90 -0.92 -8.92 15.48
CA THR A 90 -0.67 -7.74 16.32
C THR A 90 0.51 -6.93 15.76
N VAL A 91 0.35 -5.60 15.70
CA VAL A 91 1.42 -4.67 15.36
C VAL A 91 1.95 -4.02 16.63
N GLU A 92 3.27 -4.00 16.79
CA GLU A 92 3.96 -3.40 17.93
C GLU A 92 5.04 -2.43 17.46
N LEU A 93 5.27 -1.35 18.22
CA LEU A 93 6.42 -0.48 18.05
C LEU A 93 7.48 -0.91 19.07
N THR A 94 8.67 -1.23 18.58
CA THR A 94 9.84 -1.65 19.38
C THR A 94 10.96 -0.65 19.24
#